data_AF-A0A3M7GEM3-F1
#
_entry.id   AF-A0A3M7GEM3-F1
#
_cell.length_a   1.000
_cell.length_b   1.000
_cell.length_c   1.000
_cell.angle_alpha   90.00
_cell.angle_beta   90.00
_cell.angle_gamma   90.00
#
_symmetry.space_group_name_H-M   'P 1'
#
loop_
_entity.id
_entity.type
_entity.pdbx_description
1 polymer ?
#
loop_
_entity_poly.entity_id
_entity_poly.type
_entity_poly.pdbx_seq_one_letter_code
_entity_poly.pdbx_strand_id
1 'polypeptide(L)'
;MPQEHQGMSSAYGTAKELLEYRTNTFPFSDLSEAVQKPKETGEQAKNLATADHHKANPGPVMAENLGQPASKEELKKRAEELNKK
;
A
#
# COMPACT_ATOMS: atom_id res chain seq x y z
N MET A 1 -25.66 26.49 37.52
CA MET A 1 -25.67 26.69 36.05
C MET A 1 -25.02 28.04 35.78
N PRO A 2 -24.19 28.24 34.73
CA PRO A 2 -23.85 27.37 33.58
C PRO A 2 -22.33 27.09 33.42
N GLN A 3 -21.89 25.83 33.24
CA GLN A 3 -21.36 25.22 32.00
C GLN A 3 -21.16 26.13 30.79
N GLU A 4 -19.90 26.29 30.33
CA GLU A 4 -19.52 26.41 28.90
C GLU A 4 -18.08 25.90 28.69
N HIS A 5 -17.91 24.60 28.42
CA HIS A 5 -16.72 24.10 27.74
C HIS A 5 -16.93 24.28 26.24
N GLN A 6 -16.46 25.40 25.70
CA GLN A 6 -16.53 25.68 24.27
C GLN A 6 -15.51 24.81 23.53
N GLY A 7 -16.03 23.90 22.71
CA GLY A 7 -15.43 23.49 21.44
C GLY A 7 -14.32 22.45 21.49
N MET A 8 -14.68 21.17 21.66
CA MET A 8 -13.93 20.10 20.97
C MET A 8 -14.10 20.35 19.47
N SER A 9 -13.15 21.04 18.85
CA SER A 9 -13.12 21.20 17.40
C SER A 9 -12.96 19.82 16.77
N SER A 10 -13.88 19.52 15.85
CA SER A 10 -13.89 18.29 15.05
C SER A 10 -12.49 18.02 14.49
N ALA A 11 -11.91 16.87 14.84
CA ALA A 11 -10.59 16.42 14.37
C ALA A 11 -10.52 16.15 12.85
N TYR A 12 -11.61 16.43 12.13
CA TYR A 12 -11.72 16.30 10.68
C TYR A 12 -11.95 17.70 10.10
N GLY A 13 -10.86 18.35 9.68
CA GLY A 13 -10.91 19.58 8.88
C GLY A 13 -11.63 19.35 7.55
N THR A 14 -11.96 20.44 6.85
CA THR A 14 -12.64 20.31 5.55
C THR A 14 -11.73 19.61 4.53
N ALA A 15 -12.31 18.96 3.53
CA ALA A 15 -11.53 18.23 2.52
C ALA A 15 -10.50 19.11 1.79
N LYS A 16 -10.75 20.42 1.69
CA LYS A 16 -9.81 21.39 1.11
C LYS A 16 -8.60 21.61 2.01
N GLU A 17 -8.83 21.83 3.30
CA GLU A 17 -7.78 22.00 4.31
C GLU A 17 -6.90 20.75 4.43
N LEU A 18 -7.52 19.56 4.42
CA LEU A 18 -6.79 18.29 4.48
C LEU A 18 -5.97 18.03 3.21
N LEU A 19 -6.48 18.41 2.04
CA LEU A 19 -5.73 18.30 0.79
C LEU A 19 -4.54 19.24 0.77
N GLU A 20 -4.73 20.48 1.23
CA GLU A 20 -3.68 21.49 1.31
C GLU A 20 -2.59 21.12 2.33
N TYR A 21 -2.97 20.60 3.50
CA TYR A 21 -2.02 20.06 4.47
C TYR A 21 -1.24 18.87 3.91
N ARG A 22 -1.92 17.95 3.20
CA ARG A 22 -1.28 16.78 2.58
C ARG A 22 -0.27 17.20 1.51
N THR A 23 -0.62 18.13 0.61
CA THR A 23 0.28 18.59 -0.45
C THR A 23 1.46 19.40 0.08
N ASN A 24 1.26 20.17 1.14
CA ASN A 24 2.32 21.00 1.74
C ASN A 24 3.26 20.18 2.63
N THR A 25 2.75 19.18 3.33
CA THR A 25 3.54 18.35 4.26
C THR A 25 4.24 17.20 3.54
N PHE A 26 3.61 16.64 2.51
CA PHE A 26 4.15 15.58 1.68
C PHE A 26 4.02 15.96 0.21
N PRO A 27 4.99 16.71 -0.35
CA PRO A 27 4.98 17.00 -1.77
C PRO A 27 4.95 15.67 -2.54
N PHE A 28 4.04 15.55 -3.50
CA PHE A 28 3.98 14.40 -4.39
C PHE A 28 5.20 14.48 -5.31
N SER A 29 6.31 13.90 -4.89
CA SER A 29 7.48 13.70 -5.74
C SER A 29 7.08 12.84 -6.93
N ASP A 30 7.55 13.18 -8.11
CA ASP A 30 7.33 12.37 -9.30
C ASP A 30 7.88 10.95 -9.06
N LEU A 31 6.98 9.96 -9.02
CA LEU A 31 7.31 8.56 -8.78
C LEU A 31 8.13 7.94 -9.92
N SER A 32 8.33 8.67 -11.02
CA SER A 32 9.20 8.27 -12.13
C SER A 32 10.66 8.03 -11.69
N GLU A 33 11.12 8.73 -10.65
CA GLU A 33 12.49 8.62 -10.14
C GLU A 33 12.64 7.47 -9.10
N ALA A 34 11.54 7.07 -8.44
CA ALA A 34 11.53 6.03 -7.40
C ALA A 34 11.59 4.60 -7.95
N VAL A 35 11.50 4.42 -9.27
CA VAL A 35 11.74 3.12 -9.92
C VAL A 35 13.25 2.87 -9.93
N GLN A 36 13.77 2.35 -8.81
CA GLN A 36 15.14 1.86 -8.74
C GLN A 36 15.33 0.75 -9.78
N LYS A 37 16.00 1.05 -10.89
CA LYS A 37 16.49 0.00 -11.79
C LYS A 37 17.43 -0.90 -10.99
N PRO A 38 17.23 -2.23 -11.01
CA PRO A 38 18.15 -3.14 -10.33
C PRO A 38 19.58 -2.88 -10.86
N LYS A 39 20.53 -2.66 -9.94
CA LYS A 39 21.95 -2.54 -10.29
C LYS A 39 22.41 -3.89 -10.82
N GLU A 40 22.59 -4.00 -12.13
CA GLU A 40 23.12 -5.19 -12.78
C GLU A 40 24.57 -5.42 -12.36
N THR A 41 24.75 -6.23 -11.31
CA THR A 41 26.04 -6.87 -11.06
C THR A 41 26.07 -8.08 -11.99
N GLY A 42 26.92 -8.03 -13.03
CA GLY A 42 26.84 -8.78 -14.30
C GLY A 42 26.81 -10.33 -14.25
N GLU A 43 26.69 -10.92 -13.07
CA GLU A 43 26.54 -12.37 -12.88
C GLU A 43 25.12 -12.75 -12.41
N GLN A 44 24.38 -11.84 -11.77
CA GLN A 44 23.00 -12.07 -11.31
C GLN A 44 21.93 -11.70 -12.35
N ALA A 45 22.25 -10.83 -13.32
CA ALA A 45 21.30 -10.37 -14.33
C ALA A 45 20.82 -11.48 -15.30
N LYS A 46 21.55 -12.59 -15.39
CA LYS A 46 21.30 -13.67 -16.36
C LYS A 46 20.18 -14.62 -15.94
N ASN A 47 19.81 -14.63 -14.66
CA ASN A 47 18.86 -15.58 -14.07
C ASN A 47 17.61 -14.92 -13.46
N LEU A 48 17.40 -13.62 -13.71
CA LEU A 48 16.22 -12.91 -13.22
C LEU A 48 15.05 -13.12 -14.19
N ALA A 49 13.88 -13.39 -13.65
CA ALA A 49 12.65 -13.41 -14.43
C ALA A 49 12.37 -12.00 -14.99
N THR A 50 12.25 -11.90 -16.31
CA THR A 50 11.79 -10.66 -16.96
C THR A 50 10.27 -10.56 -16.90
N ALA A 51 9.72 -9.36 -17.11
CA ALA A 51 8.26 -9.14 -17.12
C ALA A 51 7.51 -10.07 -18.10
N ASP A 52 8.15 -10.49 -19.19
CA ASP A 52 7.54 -11.39 -20.18
C ASP A 52 7.39 -12.83 -19.67
N HIS A 53 8.19 -13.26 -18.69
CA HIS A 53 8.07 -14.59 -18.08
C HIS A 53 6.76 -14.76 -17.29
N HIS A 54 6.13 -13.67 -16.86
CA HIS A 54 4.83 -13.69 -16.17
C HIS A 54 3.63 -13.59 -17.11
N LYS A 55 3.85 -13.40 -18.42
CA LYS A 55 2.78 -13.29 -19.43
C LYS A 55 2.41 -14.63 -20.07
N ALA A 56 3.29 -15.63 -19.96
CA ALA A 56 3.00 -16.96 -20.46
C ALA A 56 1.81 -17.57 -19.71
N ASN A 57 1.07 -18.46 -20.38
CA ASN A 57 0.02 -19.21 -19.70
C ASN A 57 0.63 -19.96 -18.52
N PRO A 58 0.17 -19.72 -17.28
CA PRO A 58 0.67 -20.46 -16.13
C PRO A 58 0.42 -21.95 -16.37
N GLY A 59 1.43 -22.77 -16.09
CA GLY A 59 1.30 -24.22 -16.16
C GLY A 59 0.22 -24.73 -15.18
N PRO A 60 -0.11 -26.03 -15.23
CA PRO A 60 -1.02 -26.64 -14.28
C PRO A 60 -0.62 -26.29 -12.85
N VAL A 61 -1.55 -25.72 -12.08
CA VAL A 61 -1.31 -25.38 -10.68
C VAL A 61 -1.30 -26.67 -9.87
N MET A 62 -0.22 -26.91 -9.14
CA MET A 62 -0.19 -27.95 -8.11
C MET A 62 -0.99 -27.44 -6.91
N ALA A 63 -2.27 -27.79 -6.85
CA ALA A 63 -3.19 -27.32 -5.82
C ALA A 63 -3.01 -28.02 -4.46
N GLU A 64 -2.11 -29.00 -4.39
CA GLU A 64 -1.83 -29.75 -3.17
C GLU A 64 -1.23 -28.80 -2.11
N ASN A 65 -1.84 -28.75 -0.93
CA ASN A 65 -1.44 -27.92 0.22
C ASN A 65 -1.61 -26.39 0.08
N LEU A 66 -2.39 -25.86 -0.88
CA LEU A 66 -2.59 -24.41 -1.03
C LEU A 66 -3.43 -23.73 0.09
N GLY A 67 -3.83 -24.46 1.12
CA GLY A 67 -4.64 -23.93 2.22
C GLY A 67 -6.04 -23.50 1.75
N GLN A 68 -6.84 -22.98 2.68
CA GLN A 68 -8.13 -22.37 2.34
C GLN A 68 -7.95 -20.85 2.18
N PRO A 69 -8.64 -20.22 1.22
CA PRO A 69 -8.64 -18.77 1.13
C PRO A 69 -9.21 -18.18 2.43
N ALA A 70 -8.56 -17.13 2.92
CA ALA A 70 -9.03 -16.45 4.12
C ALA A 70 -10.37 -15.77 3.88
N SER A 71 -11.19 -15.70 4.93
CA SER A 71 -12.49 -15.03 4.83
C SER A 71 -12.33 -13.51 4.73
N LYS A 72 -13.35 -12.85 4.15
CA LYS A 72 -13.38 -11.38 4.02
C LYS A 72 -13.20 -10.67 5.36
N GLU A 73 -13.75 -11.22 6.44
CA GLU A 73 -13.66 -10.66 7.78
C GLU A 73 -12.25 -10.78 8.37
N GLU A 74 -11.58 -11.92 8.15
CA GLU A 74 -10.19 -12.13 8.57
C GLU A 74 -9.21 -11.21 7.83
N LEU A 75 -9.46 -10.97 6.54
CA LEU A 75 -8.67 -10.00 5.76
C LEU A 75 -8.86 -8.57 6.28
N LYS A 76 -10.09 -8.21 6.66
CA LYS A 76 -10.40 -6.88 7.20
C LYS A 76 -9.70 -6.63 8.54
N LYS A 77 -9.75 -7.60 9.46
CA LYS A 77 -9.06 -7.50 10.77
C LYS A 77 -7.54 -7.31 10.59
N ARG A 78 -6.93 -8.09 9.70
CA ARG A 78 -5.48 -7.94 9.40
C ARG A 78 -5.13 -6.59 8.79
N ALA A 79 -5.98 -6.06 7.92
CA ALA A 79 -5.78 -4.72 7.36
C ALA A 79 -5.88 -3.62 8.43
N GLU A 80 -6.86 -3.73 9.33
CA GLU A 80 -7.03 -2.79 10.45
C GLU A 80 -5.86 -2.82 11.44
N GLU A 81 -5.24 -3.98 11.66
CA GLU A 81 -4.02 -4.10 12.47
C GLU A 81 -2.80 -3.48 11.78
N LEU A 82 -2.64 -3.68 10.47
CA LEU A 82 -1.53 -3.11 9.70
C LEU A 82 -1.60 -1.59 9.58
N ASN A 83 -2.80 -1.02 9.42
CA ASN A 83 -3.00 0.43 9.27
C ASN A 83 -2.83 1.22 10.59
N LYS A 84 -2.67 0.52 11.72
CA LYS A 84 -2.42 1.14 13.04
C LYS A 84 -0.93 1.23 13.38
N LYS A 85 -0.05 0.70 12.54
CA LYS A 85 1.39 0.98 12.61
C LYS A 85 1.70 2.35 12.03
#